data_AF-A0A2R6FVJ3-F1
#
_entry.id   AF-A0A2R6FVJ3-F1
#
_cell.length_a   1.000
_cell.length_b   1.000
_cell.length_c   1.000
_cell.angle_alpha   90.00
_cell.angle_beta   90.00
_cell.angle_gamma   90.00
#
_symmetry.space_group_name_H-M   'P 1'
#
loop_
_entity.id
_entity.type
_entity.pdbx_description
1 polymer ?
#
loop_
_entity_poly.entity_id
_entity_poly.type
_entity_poly.pdbx_seq_one_letter_code
_entity_poly.pdbx_strand_id
1 'polypeptide(L)'
;MRVLFTVALAVAVLAVASPAVDAVGVERADTRTGAAVDRLVEAGRALAAGNDALRPDHGPARRVLELDLPVGGVASAPLRSLTVGPPESTGERGVDARPTNAATRVAWRVQGGTERVRQVAGLRLRPVEGERFELGRGGRQRLVLRLVERDGRRVVTVAAGLPN
;
A
#
# COMPACT_ATOMS: atom_id res chain seq x y z
N MET A 1 25.59 -10.26 45.29
CA MET A 1 26.52 -10.37 44.14
C MET A 1 25.91 -11.16 42.97
N ARG A 2 25.49 -12.43 43.12
CA ARG A 2 24.95 -13.23 41.98
C ARG A 2 23.75 -12.60 41.26
N VAL A 3 22.80 -12.01 42.00
CA VAL A 3 21.57 -11.41 41.44
C VAL A 3 21.89 -10.22 40.50
N LEU A 4 22.83 -9.35 40.88
CA LEU A 4 23.25 -8.21 40.06
C LEU A 4 23.88 -8.67 38.75
N PHE A 5 24.66 -9.76 38.78
CA PHE A 5 25.26 -10.34 37.58
C PHE A 5 24.21 -10.92 36.64
N THR A 6 23.20 -11.64 37.16
CA THR A 6 22.13 -12.21 36.33
C THR A 6 21.27 -11.12 35.69
N VAL A 7 20.98 -10.04 36.44
CA VAL A 7 20.21 -8.89 35.91
C VAL A 7 21.02 -8.14 34.87
N ALA A 8 22.30 -7.85 35.12
CA ALA A 8 23.17 -7.19 34.16
C ALA A 8 23.34 -8.02 32.88
N LEU A 9 23.47 -9.35 33.00
CA LEU A 9 23.53 -10.26 31.88
C LEU A 9 22.23 -10.28 31.08
N ALA A 10 21.06 -10.31 31.75
CA ALA A 10 19.76 -10.27 31.08
C ALA A 10 19.55 -8.95 30.32
N VAL A 11 19.93 -7.82 30.91
CA VAL A 11 19.87 -6.49 30.26
C VAL A 11 20.83 -6.43 29.08
N ALA A 12 22.06 -6.94 29.22
CA ALA A 12 23.04 -6.98 28.14
C ALA A 12 22.54 -7.84 26.96
N VAL A 13 21.93 -8.99 27.24
CA VAL A 13 21.34 -9.86 26.20
C VAL A 13 20.13 -9.17 25.53
N LEU A 14 19.27 -8.50 26.29
CA LEU A 14 18.15 -7.73 25.72
C LEU A 14 18.62 -6.58 24.82
N ALA A 15 19.68 -5.87 25.23
CA ALA A 15 20.24 -4.76 24.47
C ALA A 15 20.80 -5.22 23.11
N VAL A 16 21.38 -6.41 23.05
CA VAL A 16 21.89 -7.00 21.80
C VAL A 16 20.77 -7.61 20.94
N ALA A 17 19.69 -8.11 21.54
CA ALA A 17 18.59 -8.74 20.82
C ALA A 17 17.59 -7.73 20.19
N SER A 18 17.44 -6.54 20.78
CA SER A 18 16.46 -5.53 20.32
C SER A 18 16.60 -5.15 18.84
N PRO A 19 17.81 -4.86 18.30
CA PRO A 19 17.95 -4.44 16.90
C PRO A 19 17.49 -5.52 15.91
N ALA A 20 17.68 -6.80 16.25
CA ALA A 20 17.25 -7.90 15.40
C ALA A 20 15.73 -8.08 15.38
N VAL A 21 15.07 -7.89 16.54
CA VAL A 21 13.61 -7.93 16.64
C VAL A 21 12.97 -6.78 15.87
N ASP A 22 13.57 -5.59 15.93
CA ASP A 22 13.10 -4.41 15.18
C ASP A 22 13.22 -4.62 13.66
N ALA A 23 14.35 -5.16 13.19
CA ALA A 23 14.55 -5.47 11.77
C ALA A 23 13.55 -6.49 11.23
N VAL A 24 13.30 -7.57 11.98
CA VAL A 24 12.30 -8.59 11.62
C VAL A 24 10.88 -8.02 11.67
N GLY A 25 10.60 -7.12 12.62
CA GLY A 25 9.32 -6.43 12.73
C GLY A 25 9.02 -5.54 11.52
N VAL A 26 10.04 -4.85 11.00
CA VAL A 26 9.96 -4.05 9.77
C VAL A 26 9.73 -4.93 8.55
N GLU A 27 10.54 -5.98 8.36
CA GLU A 27 10.44 -6.87 7.19
C GLU A 27 9.09 -7.58 7.10
N ARG A 28 8.58 -8.05 8.24
CA ARG A 28 7.25 -8.67 8.32
C ARG A 28 6.13 -7.66 8.01
N ALA A 29 6.25 -6.42 8.49
CA ALA A 29 5.28 -5.36 8.19
C ALA A 29 5.32 -4.97 6.70
N ASP A 30 6.51 -4.90 6.12
CA ASP A 30 6.71 -4.65 4.69
C ASP A 30 6.08 -5.75 3.84
N THR A 31 6.32 -7.02 4.18
CA THR A 31 5.77 -8.17 3.46
C THR A 31 4.24 -8.20 3.53
N ARG A 32 3.66 -7.94 4.71
CA ARG A 32 2.20 -7.84 4.88
C ARG A 32 1.60 -6.69 4.07
N THR A 33 2.25 -5.54 4.07
CA THR A 33 1.80 -4.38 3.29
C THR A 33 1.89 -4.67 1.79
N GLY A 34 2.97 -5.31 1.33
CA GLY A 34 3.12 -5.78 -0.04
C GLY A 34 1.99 -6.71 -0.47
N ALA A 35 1.66 -7.71 0.36
CA ALA A 35 0.54 -8.62 0.09
C ALA A 35 -0.82 -7.89 0.04
N ALA A 36 -1.03 -6.88 0.89
CA ALA A 36 -2.23 -6.04 0.83
C ALA A 36 -2.30 -5.24 -0.49
N VAL A 37 -1.17 -4.70 -0.96
CA VAL A 37 -1.04 -4.03 -2.25
C VAL A 37 -1.32 -5.00 -3.41
N ASP A 38 -0.82 -6.24 -3.35
CA ASP A 38 -1.12 -7.27 -4.34
C ASP A 38 -2.62 -7.53 -4.46
N ARG A 39 -3.32 -7.72 -3.34
CA ARG A 39 -4.77 -7.92 -3.32
C ARG A 39 -5.53 -6.73 -3.91
N LEU A 40 -5.09 -5.51 -3.63
CA LEU A 40 -5.67 -4.29 -4.21
C LEU A 40 -5.53 -4.29 -5.74
N VAL A 41 -4.33 -4.58 -6.25
CA VAL A 41 -4.05 -4.62 -7.69
C VAL A 41 -4.84 -5.72 -8.37
N GLU A 42 -4.89 -6.91 -7.76
CA GLU A 42 -5.65 -8.05 -8.27
C GLU A 42 -7.15 -7.75 -8.30
N ALA A 43 -7.71 -7.19 -7.22
CA ALA A 43 -9.11 -6.79 -7.17
C ALA A 43 -9.44 -5.73 -8.25
N GLY A 44 -8.55 -4.76 -8.46
CA GLY A 44 -8.69 -3.76 -9.52
C GLY A 44 -8.64 -4.37 -10.92
N ARG A 45 -7.71 -5.30 -11.18
CA ARG A 45 -7.62 -6.03 -12.45
C ARG A 45 -8.84 -6.91 -12.70
N ALA A 46 -9.27 -7.67 -11.70
CA ALA A 46 -10.45 -8.51 -11.79
C ALA A 46 -11.71 -7.67 -12.07
N LEU A 47 -11.83 -6.50 -11.42
CA LEU A 47 -12.93 -5.57 -11.69
C LEU A 47 -12.88 -5.06 -13.14
N ALA A 48 -11.71 -4.65 -13.63
CA ALA A 48 -11.53 -4.13 -14.98
C ALA A 48 -11.64 -5.19 -16.10
N ALA A 49 -11.32 -6.45 -15.82
CA ALA A 49 -11.39 -7.55 -16.77
C ALA A 49 -12.80 -8.17 -16.86
N GLY A 50 -13.53 -8.22 -15.73
CA GLY A 50 -14.83 -8.87 -15.64
C GLY A 50 -16.04 -7.95 -15.81
N ASN A 51 -15.85 -6.63 -15.97
CA ASN A 51 -16.95 -5.67 -16.04
C ASN A 51 -16.69 -4.60 -17.09
N ASP A 52 -17.78 -4.06 -17.64
CA ASP A 52 -17.71 -2.88 -18.50
C ASP A 52 -17.58 -1.60 -17.68
N ALA A 53 -16.74 -0.69 -18.16
CA ALA A 53 -16.63 0.62 -17.59
C ALA A 53 -17.83 1.45 -18.01
N LEU A 54 -18.56 1.97 -17.03
CA LEU A 54 -19.69 2.86 -17.26
C LEU A 54 -19.33 4.28 -16.82
N ARG A 55 -20.06 5.26 -17.34
CA ARG A 55 -19.98 6.63 -16.80
C ARG A 55 -20.38 6.62 -15.32
N PRO A 56 -19.82 7.52 -14.49
CA PRO A 56 -20.07 7.55 -13.05
C PRO A 56 -21.56 7.57 -12.67
N ASP A 57 -22.39 8.23 -13.48
CA ASP A 57 -23.83 8.40 -13.23
C ASP A 57 -24.69 7.18 -13.61
N HIS A 58 -24.10 6.17 -14.25
CA HIS A 58 -24.82 5.01 -14.80
C HIS A 58 -24.68 3.75 -13.93
N GLY A 59 -24.27 3.89 -12.66
CA GLY A 59 -24.10 2.75 -11.75
C GLY A 59 -22.88 1.88 -12.10
N PRO A 60 -21.64 2.41 -12.00
CA PRO A 60 -20.43 1.68 -12.34
C PRO A 60 -20.22 0.43 -11.48
N ALA A 61 -19.58 -0.58 -12.06
CA ALA A 61 -19.21 -1.80 -11.35
C ALA A 61 -18.38 -1.47 -10.10
N ARG A 62 -18.80 -1.99 -8.95
CA ARG A 62 -18.23 -1.68 -7.64
C ARG A 62 -17.75 -2.94 -6.95
N ARG A 63 -16.58 -2.85 -6.31
CA ARG A 63 -16.06 -3.89 -5.41
C ARG A 63 -15.62 -3.26 -4.10
N VAL A 64 -16.01 -3.87 -2.99
CA VAL A 64 -15.52 -3.49 -1.66
C VAL A 64 -14.36 -4.43 -1.31
N LEU A 65 -13.26 -3.86 -0.85
CA LEU A 65 -12.07 -4.59 -0.44
C LEU A 65 -11.72 -4.20 0.99
N GLU A 66 -11.49 -5.19 1.85
CA GLU A 66 -10.94 -4.98 3.18
C GLU A 66 -9.43 -5.23 3.12
N LEU A 67 -8.66 -4.23 3.51
CA LEU A 67 -7.20 -4.31 3.65
C LEU A 67 -6.85 -4.30 5.13
N ASP A 68 -6.12 -5.32 5.57
CA ASP A 68 -5.53 -5.34 6.92
C ASP A 68 -4.08 -4.85 6.82
N LEU A 69 -3.84 -3.62 7.28
CA LEU A 69 -2.53 -2.99 7.29
C LEU A 69 -1.91 -3.06 8.70
N PRO A 70 -0.58 -3.16 8.84
CA PRO A 70 0.05 -3.34 10.14
C PRO A 70 -0.15 -2.10 11.05
N VAL A 71 -0.69 -2.32 12.26
CA VAL A 71 -0.94 -1.26 13.28
C VAL A 71 0.20 -1.07 14.27
N GLY A 72 1.25 -1.89 14.19
CA GLY A 72 2.32 -1.92 15.19
C GLY A 72 2.06 -2.97 16.27
N GLY A 73 3.12 -3.41 16.95
CA GLY A 73 3.06 -4.36 18.06
C GLY A 73 4.44 -4.87 18.44
N VAL A 74 4.51 -5.79 19.41
CA VAL A 74 5.75 -6.30 20.02
C VAL A 74 6.75 -6.87 18.99
N ALA A 75 6.27 -7.27 17.81
CA ALA A 75 7.11 -7.80 16.73
C ALA A 75 6.65 -7.36 15.33
N SER A 76 6.09 -6.15 15.20
CA SER A 76 5.67 -5.60 13.91
C SER A 76 5.75 -4.09 13.93
N ALA A 77 6.41 -3.50 12.93
CA ALA A 77 6.34 -2.07 12.71
C ALA A 77 4.94 -1.66 12.20
N PRO A 78 4.39 -0.50 12.60
CA PRO A 78 3.17 0.03 11.99
C PRO A 78 3.44 0.58 10.58
N LEU A 79 2.38 0.59 9.76
CA LEU A 79 2.38 1.35 8.51
C LEU A 79 2.40 2.85 8.83
N ARG A 80 3.34 3.57 8.20
CA ARG A 80 3.44 5.03 8.28
C ARG A 80 2.65 5.71 7.17
N SER A 81 2.79 5.22 5.94
CA SER A 81 2.12 5.81 4.77
C SER A 81 1.90 4.77 3.68
N LEU A 82 0.76 4.84 3.00
CA LEU A 82 0.48 4.15 1.75
C LEU A 82 -0.14 5.16 0.79
N THR A 83 0.40 5.26 -0.42
CA THR A 83 -0.06 6.18 -1.46
C THR A 83 -0.34 5.43 -2.75
N VAL A 84 -1.41 5.80 -3.44
CA VAL A 84 -1.80 5.27 -4.74
C VAL A 84 -2.11 6.42 -5.67
N GLY A 85 -1.49 6.45 -6.85
CA GLY A 85 -1.67 7.55 -7.78
C GLY A 85 -1.14 7.29 -9.18
N PRO A 86 -1.12 8.34 -10.04
CA PRO A 86 -0.46 8.27 -11.33
C PRO A 86 1.03 7.93 -11.18
N PRO A 87 1.66 7.34 -12.23
CA PRO A 87 3.11 7.26 -12.27
C PRO A 87 3.70 8.67 -12.11
N GLU A 88 4.84 8.78 -11.42
CA GLU A 88 5.57 10.04 -11.42
C GLU A 88 5.93 10.36 -12.87
N SER A 89 5.54 11.55 -13.31
CA SER A 89 6.02 12.10 -14.56
C SER A 89 7.50 12.42 -14.33
N THR A 90 8.38 11.44 -14.51
CA THR A 90 9.81 11.72 -14.58
C THR A 90 9.98 12.65 -15.79
N GLY A 91 10.16 13.94 -15.53
CA GLY A 91 10.49 14.96 -16.52
C GLY A 91 11.86 14.76 -17.17
N GLU A 92 12.46 13.58 -17.02
CA GLU A 92 13.72 13.22 -17.65
C GLU A 92 13.42 12.77 -19.08
N ARG A 93 13.60 13.71 -20.01
CA ARG A 93 13.98 13.43 -21.39
C ARG A 93 15.35 12.74 -21.41
N GLY A 94 15.43 11.53 -20.85
CA GLY A 94 16.52 10.60 -21.11
C GLY A 94 16.24 9.93 -22.45
N VAL A 95 17.22 9.95 -23.34
CA VAL A 95 17.15 9.45 -24.73
C VAL A 95 16.82 7.94 -24.81
N ASP A 96 16.75 7.24 -23.67
CA ASP A 96 16.40 5.82 -23.54
C ASP A 96 15.17 5.52 -22.65
N ALA A 97 14.31 6.51 -22.40
CA ALA A 97 13.07 6.29 -21.63
C ALA A 97 12.07 5.45 -22.45
N ARG A 98 12.24 4.12 -22.43
CA ARG A 98 11.25 3.16 -22.91
C ARG A 98 9.91 3.52 -22.25
N PRO A 99 8.81 3.71 -23.00
CA PRO A 99 7.53 4.08 -22.42
C PRO A 99 7.18 3.05 -21.36
N THR A 100 7.23 3.47 -20.09
CA THR A 100 6.82 2.61 -19.00
C THR A 100 5.32 2.51 -19.14
N ASN A 101 4.82 1.34 -19.56
CA ASN A 101 3.38 1.02 -19.57
C ASN A 101 2.74 1.04 -18.15
N ALA A 102 3.47 1.55 -17.15
CA ALA A 102 3.03 1.77 -15.79
C ALA A 102 1.91 2.82 -15.79
N ALA A 103 0.72 2.38 -15.43
CA ALA A 103 -0.47 3.21 -15.39
C ALA A 103 -0.78 3.73 -13.97
N THR A 104 -0.15 3.13 -12.95
CA THR A 104 -0.34 3.43 -11.53
C THR A 104 0.96 3.22 -10.75
N ARG A 105 1.24 4.13 -9.82
CA ARG A 105 2.30 4.00 -8.80
C ARG A 105 1.64 3.75 -7.45
N VAL A 106 2.12 2.73 -6.75
CA VAL A 106 1.79 2.45 -5.35
C VAL A 106 3.06 2.59 -4.54
N ALA A 107 3.08 3.44 -3.53
CA ALA A 107 4.23 3.56 -2.63
C ALA A 107 3.80 3.40 -1.18
N TRP A 108 4.61 2.71 -0.37
CA TRP A 108 4.34 2.54 1.06
C TRP A 108 5.62 2.65 1.89
N ARG A 109 5.45 3.00 3.16
CA ARG A 109 6.52 3.06 4.15
C ARG A 109 6.02 2.54 5.48
N VAL A 110 6.74 1.60 6.07
CA VAL A 110 6.54 1.17 7.46
C VAL A 110 7.47 1.95 8.39
N GLN A 111 7.11 2.10 9.66
CA GLN A 111 7.95 2.77 10.63
C GLN A 111 9.28 2.02 10.79
N GLY A 112 10.41 2.74 10.74
CA GLY A 112 11.74 2.11 10.80
C GLY A 112 12.19 1.43 9.50
N GLY A 113 11.32 1.36 8.47
CA GLY A 113 11.62 0.81 7.16
C GLY A 113 11.90 1.86 6.09
N THR A 114 12.35 1.40 4.93
CA THR A 114 12.53 2.21 3.72
C THR A 114 11.21 2.37 2.97
N GLU A 115 11.14 3.37 2.11
CA GLU A 115 10.01 3.48 1.18
C GLU A 115 10.11 2.41 0.10
N ARG A 116 8.99 1.74 -0.13
CA ARG A 116 8.83 0.78 -1.20
C ARG A 116 7.93 1.39 -2.26
N VAL A 117 8.31 1.24 -3.52
CA VAL A 117 7.56 1.73 -4.67
C VAL A 117 7.30 0.58 -5.62
N ARG A 118 6.06 0.48 -6.09
CA ARG A 118 5.64 -0.48 -7.10
C ARG A 118 4.91 0.21 -8.24
N GLN A 119 5.40 -0.03 -9.44
CA GLN A 119 4.74 0.39 -10.68
C GLN A 119 3.82 -0.72 -11.17
N VAL A 120 2.57 -0.38 -11.48
CA VAL A 120 1.55 -1.32 -11.94
C VAL A 120 1.19 -0.99 -13.39
N ALA A 121 1.51 -1.92 -14.28
CA ALA A 121 1.15 -1.82 -15.69
C ALA A 121 -0.31 -2.23 -15.94
N GLY A 122 -0.93 -1.61 -16.94
CA GLY A 122 -2.27 -1.98 -17.46
C GLY A 122 -3.46 -1.66 -16.56
N LEU A 123 -3.25 -1.22 -15.32
CA LEU A 123 -4.29 -0.81 -14.38
C LEU A 123 -4.15 0.67 -14.05
N ARG A 124 -5.17 1.48 -14.35
CA ARG A 124 -5.26 2.90 -13.96
C ARG A 124 -6.07 3.02 -12.68
N LEU A 125 -5.40 3.00 -11.54
CA LEU A 125 -5.98 3.20 -10.22
C LEU A 125 -5.85 4.69 -9.86
N ARG A 126 -6.97 5.37 -9.61
CA ARG A 126 -7.00 6.80 -9.24
C ARG A 126 -7.86 7.00 -8.01
N PRO A 127 -7.57 7.98 -7.15
CA PRO A 127 -8.53 8.34 -6.12
C PRO A 127 -9.85 8.83 -6.75
N VAL A 128 -10.96 8.71 -6.02
CA VAL A 128 -12.21 9.40 -6.37
C VAL A 128 -12.05 10.91 -6.27
N GLU A 129 -11.32 11.37 -5.25
CA GLU A 129 -11.07 12.79 -4.95
C GLU A 129 -9.57 13.07 -4.78
N GLY A 130 -9.10 14.20 -5.34
CA GLY A 130 -7.69 14.60 -5.27
C GLY A 130 -6.79 13.91 -6.30
N GLU A 131 -5.48 14.12 -6.16
CA GLU A 131 -4.48 13.59 -7.10
C GLU A 131 -3.95 12.21 -6.71
N ARG A 132 -3.89 11.93 -5.40
CA ARG A 132 -3.40 10.68 -4.81
C ARG A 132 -4.31 10.23 -3.68
N PHE A 133 -4.50 8.93 -3.58
CA PHE A 133 -5.14 8.30 -2.44
C PHE A 133 -4.06 8.04 -1.38
N GLU A 134 -4.25 8.54 -0.17
CA GLU A 134 -3.26 8.42 0.92
C GLU A 134 -3.88 7.81 2.17
N LEU A 135 -3.17 6.84 2.75
CA LEU A 135 -3.44 6.30 4.09
C LEU A 135 -2.26 6.60 4.99
N GLY A 136 -2.50 7.38 6.05
CA GLY A 136 -1.50 7.74 7.04
C GLY A 136 -1.36 6.77 8.23
N ARG A 137 -2.13 5.68 8.26
CA ARG A 137 -2.09 4.70 9.35
C ARG A 137 -2.46 3.29 8.91
N GLY A 138 -1.97 2.32 9.66
CA GLY A 138 -2.38 0.92 9.55
C GLY A 138 -3.80 0.64 10.04
N GLY A 139 -4.12 -0.64 10.20
CA GLY A 139 -5.43 -1.12 10.66
C GLY A 139 -6.25 -1.71 9.54
N ARG A 140 -7.46 -2.14 9.89
CA ARG A 140 -8.44 -2.58 8.90
C ARG A 140 -8.99 -1.35 8.18
N GLN A 141 -8.83 -1.36 6.87
CA GLN A 141 -9.21 -0.27 5.99
C GLN A 141 -10.16 -0.81 4.96
N ARG A 142 -11.37 -0.26 4.94
CA ARG A 142 -12.37 -0.60 3.94
C ARG A 142 -12.13 0.30 2.74
N LEU A 143 -11.90 -0.29 1.56
CA LEU A 143 -11.75 0.42 0.31
C LEU A 143 -12.92 0.11 -0.61
N VAL A 144 -13.36 1.13 -1.33
CA VAL A 144 -14.35 1.00 -2.39
C VAL A 144 -13.66 1.23 -3.71
N LEU A 145 -13.64 0.19 -4.55
CA LEU A 145 -13.20 0.24 -5.93
C LEU A 145 -14.42 0.42 -6.84
N ARG A 146 -14.34 1.33 -7.79
CA ARG A 146 -15.36 1.49 -8.85
C ARG A 146 -14.67 1.54 -10.21
N LEU A 147 -15.21 0.84 -11.20
CA LEU A 147 -14.74 0.92 -12.57
C LEU A 147 -15.54 1.96 -13.33
N VAL A 148 -14.90 3.07 -13.69
CA VAL A 148 -15.53 4.17 -14.41
C VAL A 148 -14.83 4.40 -15.74
N GLU A 149 -15.59 4.90 -16.70
CA GLU A 149 -15.03 5.49 -17.91
C GLU A 149 -14.78 6.98 -17.69
N ARG A 150 -13.54 7.43 -17.89
CA ARG A 150 -13.13 8.84 -17.82
C ARG A 150 -12.31 9.16 -19.06
N ASP A 151 -12.70 10.16 -19.83
CA ASP A 151 -12.02 10.58 -21.07
C ASP A 151 -11.82 9.42 -22.08
N GLY A 152 -12.85 8.57 -22.26
CA GLY A 152 -12.78 7.40 -23.14
C GLY A 152 -11.87 6.27 -22.64
N ARG A 153 -11.44 6.34 -21.36
CA ARG A 153 -10.49 5.40 -20.76
C ARG A 153 -11.10 4.72 -19.55
N ARG A 154 -10.83 3.43 -19.42
CA ARG A 154 -11.18 2.64 -18.22
C ARG A 154 -10.27 3.04 -17.07
N VAL A 155 -10.85 3.48 -15.96
CA VAL A 155 -10.16 3.89 -14.74
C VAL A 155 -10.85 3.22 -13.55
N VAL A 156 -10.07 2.58 -12.70
CA VAL A 156 -10.55 2.09 -11.41
C VAL A 156 -10.35 3.20 -10.39
N THR A 157 -11.42 3.74 -9.86
CA THR A 157 -11.35 4.72 -8.77
C THR A 157 -11.31 4.02 -7.42
N VAL A 158 -10.49 4.50 -6.50
CA VAL A 158 -10.39 4.04 -5.10
C VAL A 158 -10.82 5.14 -4.14
N ALA A 159 -11.61 4.78 -3.14
CA ALA A 159 -11.97 5.65 -2.02
C ALA A 159 -11.99 4.85 -0.71
N ALA A 160 -11.82 5.55 0.40
CA ALA A 160 -12.09 4.98 1.72
C ALA A 160 -13.61 4.72 1.85
N GLY A 161 -13.96 3.52 2.31
CA GLY A 161 -15.32 3.17 2.69
C GLY A 161 -15.58 3.63 4.12
N LEU A 162 -16.76 4.20 4.37
CA LEU A 162 -17.18 4.52 5.73
C LEU A 162 -17.21 3.24 6.60
N PRO A 163 -16.78 3.34 7.88
CA PRO A 163 -17.06 2.29 8.85
C PRO A 163 -18.58 2.18 9.00
N ASN A 164 -19.10 0.94 8.98
CA ASN A 164 -20.50 0.68 9.34
C ASN A 164 -20.70 0.89 10.85
#